data_AF-A0A3S4CEN4-F1
#
_entry.id   AF-A0A3S4CEN4-F1
#
_cell.length_a   1.000
_cell.length_b   1.000
_cell.length_c   1.000
_cell.angle_alpha   90.00
_cell.angle_beta   90.00
_cell.angle_gamma   90.00
#
_symmetry.space_group_name_H-M   'P 1'
#
loop_
_entity.id
_entity.type
_entity.pdbx_description
1 polymer ?
#
loop_
_entity_poly.entity_id
_entity_poly.type
_entity_poly.pdbx_seq_one_letter_code
_entity_poly.pdbx_strand_id
1 'polypeptide(L)'
;MADHLVVDETLDDTNRDLKTIHQEFSLAKDRADQTNRIWGQDDLTWAMGEFVNNWYVHRDKINERLGKLSERVDQACQTWTDAEKQLADSIQVDEVSNA
;
A
#
# COMPACT_ATOMS: atom_id res chain seq x y z
N MET A 1 -28.05 -5.75 4.05
CA MET A 1 -27.17 -5.52 2.88
C MET A 1 -26.30 -4.27 2.99
N ALA A 2 -26.43 -3.43 4.03
CA ALA A 2 -25.58 -2.24 4.19
C ALA A 2 -24.20 -2.52 4.81
N ASP A 3 -24.01 -3.69 5.42
CA ASP A 3 -22.76 -4.05 6.13
C ASP A 3 -21.66 -4.60 5.18
N HIS A 4 -22.06 -5.09 4.00
CA HIS A 4 -21.13 -5.61 2.98
C HIS A 4 -20.36 -4.51 2.23
N LEU A 5 -20.88 -3.28 2.20
CA LEU A 5 -20.23 -2.16 1.49
C LEU A 5 -19.03 -1.58 2.26
N VAL A 6 -19.00 -1.74 3.59
CA VAL A 6 -17.94 -1.13 4.42
C VAL A 6 -16.62 -1.87 4.25
N VAL A 7 -16.63 -3.18 4.05
CA VAL A 7 -15.37 -3.94 3.91
C VAL A 7 -14.69 -3.60 2.58
N ASP A 8 -15.44 -3.58 1.48
CA ASP A 8 -14.89 -3.38 0.14
C ASP A 8 -14.37 -1.95 -0.06
N GLU A 9 -15.21 -0.94 0.19
CA GLU A 9 -14.86 0.47 -0.06
C GLU A 9 -13.76 0.97 0.90
N THR A 10 -13.84 0.60 2.18
CA THR A 10 -12.89 1.09 3.19
C THR A 10 -11.53 0.40 3.10
N LEU A 11 -11.47 -0.88 2.74
CA LEU A 11 -10.19 -1.57 2.55
C LEU A 11 -9.52 -1.19 1.22
N ASP A 12 -10.29 -0.97 0.14
CA ASP A 12 -9.75 -0.47 -1.11
C ASP A 12 -9.16 0.94 -0.95
N ASP A 13 -9.87 1.85 -0.27
CA ASP A 13 -9.35 3.18 0.04
C ASP A 13 -8.09 3.11 0.92
N THR A 14 -8.11 2.26 1.96
CA THR A 14 -6.93 2.03 2.81
C THR A 14 -5.75 1.54 1.98
N ASN A 15 -5.99 0.63 1.06
CA ASN A 15 -4.93 0.05 0.23
C ASN A 15 -4.40 1.05 -0.81
N ARG A 16 -5.28 1.90 -1.37
CA ARG A 16 -4.87 3.02 -2.22
C ARG A 16 -3.96 3.97 -1.45
N ASP A 17 -4.34 4.34 -0.23
CA ASP A 17 -3.56 5.24 0.62
C ASP A 17 -2.19 4.63 0.97
N LEU A 18 -2.15 3.34 1.31
CA LEU A 18 -0.89 2.61 1.55
C LEU A 18 0.02 2.61 0.31
N LYS A 19 -0.54 2.41 -0.89
CA LYS A 19 0.19 2.46 -2.16
C LYS A 19 0.72 3.87 -2.44
N THR A 20 -0.06 4.92 -2.18
CA THR A 20 0.38 6.33 -2.31
C THR A 20 1.52 6.65 -1.34
N ILE A 21 1.39 6.25 -0.06
CA ILE A 21 2.44 6.47 0.94
C ILE A 21 3.73 5.75 0.51
N HIS A 22 3.63 4.50 0.06
CA HIS A 22 4.78 3.73 -0.45
C HIS A 22 5.46 4.41 -1.65
N GLN A 23 4.68 5.00 -2.57
CA GLN A 23 5.22 5.77 -3.69
C GLN A 23 5.96 7.03 -3.23
N GLU A 24 5.40 7.82 -2.31
CA GLU A 24 6.05 9.03 -1.80
C GLU A 24 7.38 8.71 -1.11
N PHE A 25 7.42 7.66 -0.29
CA PHE A 25 8.67 7.21 0.29
C PHE A 25 9.67 6.76 -0.77
N SER A 26 9.24 6.08 -1.83
CA SER A 26 10.13 5.69 -2.94
C SER A 26 10.73 6.91 -3.65
N LEU A 27 9.89 7.92 -3.96
CA LEU A 27 10.28 9.16 -4.64
C LEU A 27 11.16 10.09 -3.77
N ALA A 28 11.08 9.98 -2.44
CA ALA A 28 11.94 10.74 -1.53
C ALA A 28 13.43 10.49 -1.78
N LYS A 29 13.80 9.33 -2.38
CA LYS A 29 15.20 9.06 -2.81
C LYS A 29 15.64 10.07 -3.84
N ASP A 30 14.85 10.17 -4.90
CA ASP A 30 15.21 10.90 -6.10
C ASP A 30 15.28 12.39 -5.78
N ARG A 31 14.38 12.87 -4.90
CA ARG A 31 14.43 14.25 -4.38
C ARG A 31 15.71 14.51 -3.58
N ALA A 32 16.13 13.59 -2.71
CA ALA A 32 17.38 13.74 -1.95
C ALA A 32 18.61 13.77 -2.86
N ASP A 33 18.68 12.85 -3.84
CA ASP A 33 19.79 12.76 -4.79
C ASP A 33 19.89 14.01 -5.68
N GLN A 34 18.75 14.61 -6.07
CA GLN A 34 18.69 15.86 -6.84
C GLN A 34 19.14 17.09 -6.04
N THR A 35 18.94 17.10 -4.72
CA THR A 35 19.18 18.28 -3.86
C THR A 35 20.63 18.34 -3.36
N ASN A 36 21.40 17.25 -3.49
CA ASN A 36 22.76 17.12 -2.94
C ASN A 36 23.74 18.21 -3.43
N ARG A 37 23.51 18.81 -4.61
CA ARG A 37 24.39 19.83 -5.21
C ARG A 37 24.04 21.27 -4.80
N ILE A 38 23.01 21.47 -3.98
CA ILE A 38 22.49 22.81 -3.62
C ILE A 38 23.18 23.35 -2.35
N TRP A 39 23.79 22.48 -1.55
CA TRP A 39 24.43 22.83 -0.30
C TRP A 39 25.82 23.42 -0.57
N GLY A 40 25.94 24.75 -0.52
CA GLY A 40 27.16 25.49 -0.85
C GLY A 40 28.23 25.53 0.26
N GLN A 41 27.96 24.93 1.43
CA GLN A 41 28.89 24.87 2.57
C GLN A 41 29.21 23.41 2.90
N ASP A 42 30.50 23.07 3.00
CA ASP A 42 30.98 21.70 3.19
C ASP A 42 30.42 21.01 4.44
N ASP A 43 30.35 21.71 5.58
CA ASP A 43 29.79 21.16 6.83
C ASP A 43 28.31 20.79 6.69
N LEU A 44 27.55 21.62 5.98
CA LEU A 44 26.13 21.41 5.73
C LEU A 44 25.93 20.24 4.76
N THR A 45 26.75 20.17 3.72
CA THR A 45 26.78 19.04 2.77
C THR A 45 27.08 17.73 3.48
N TRP A 46 28.05 17.72 4.39
CA TRP A 46 28.41 16.55 5.18
C TRP A 46 27.27 16.11 6.10
N ALA A 47 26.70 17.03 6.88
CA ALA A 47 25.57 16.73 7.77
C ALA A 47 24.33 16.24 7.00
N MET A 48 24.03 16.85 5.84
CA MET A 48 22.96 16.40 4.96
C MET A 48 23.25 15.02 4.35
N GLY A 49 24.51 14.72 4.03
CA GLY A 49 24.93 13.40 3.57
C GLY A 49 24.70 12.30 4.61
N GLU A 50 25.08 12.54 5.88
CA GLU A 50 24.80 11.61 6.98
C GLU A 50 23.29 11.41 7.19
N PHE A 51 22.53 12.51 7.17
CA PHE A 51 21.07 12.45 7.27
C PHE A 51 20.46 11.61 6.15
N VAL A 52 20.82 11.86 4.90
CA VAL A 52 20.28 11.11 3.74
C VAL A 52 20.64 9.62 3.83
N ASN A 53 21.86 9.30 4.23
CA ASN A 53 22.29 7.91 4.38
C ASN A 53 21.52 7.18 5.48
N ASN A 54 21.38 7.79 6.66
CA ASN A 54 20.61 7.20 7.75
C ASN A 54 19.12 7.10 7.38
N TRP A 55 18.57 8.17 6.81
CA TRP A 55 17.19 8.23 6.34
C TRP A 55 16.91 7.13 5.32
N TYR A 56 17.82 6.88 4.37
CA TYR A 56 17.70 5.81 3.38
C TYR A 56 17.47 4.44 4.02
N VAL A 57 18.27 4.06 5.02
CA VAL A 57 18.14 2.77 5.71
C VAL A 57 16.79 2.64 6.43
N HIS A 58 16.34 3.71 7.10
CA HIS A 58 15.05 3.71 7.78
C HIS A 58 13.88 3.66 6.81
N ARG A 59 13.99 4.43 5.72
CA ARG A 59 12.98 4.53 4.68
C ARG A 59 12.78 3.22 3.92
N ASP A 60 13.85 2.53 3.57
CA ASP A 60 13.76 1.23 2.89
C ASP A 60 13.04 0.19 3.75
N LYS A 61 13.31 0.17 5.06
CA LYS A 61 12.58 -0.71 6.01
C LYS A 61 11.10 -0.34 6.12
N ILE A 62 10.77 0.95 6.11
CA ILE A 62 9.38 1.42 6.13
C ILE A 62 8.67 1.03 4.82
N ASN A 63 9.32 1.23 3.68
CA ASN A 63 8.80 0.84 2.37
C ASN A 63 8.53 -0.66 2.29
N GLU A 64 9.48 -1.50 2.69
CA GLU A 64 9.30 -2.95 2.67
C GLU A 64 8.10 -3.37 3.53
N ARG A 65 7.92 -2.77 4.71
CA ARG A 65 6.81 -3.08 5.61
C ARG A 65 5.47 -2.58 5.08
N LEU A 66 5.44 -1.40 4.47
CA LEU A 66 4.24 -0.85 3.82
C LEU A 66 3.81 -1.70 2.64
N GLY A 67 4.75 -2.14 1.80
CA GLY A 67 4.47 -3.04 0.68
C GLY A 67 3.86 -4.37 1.16
N LYS A 68 4.45 -5.00 2.19
CA LYS A 68 3.90 -6.22 2.80
C LYS A 68 2.52 -6.00 3.43
N LEU A 69 2.28 -4.84 4.03
CA LEU A 69 0.97 -4.52 4.61
C LEU A 69 -0.08 -4.36 3.50
N SER A 70 0.23 -3.62 2.44
CA SER A 70 -0.63 -3.45 1.27
C SER A 70 -0.98 -4.80 0.63
N GLU A 71 0.01 -5.68 0.43
CA GLU A 71 -0.22 -7.03 -0.11
C GLU A 71 -1.16 -7.87 0.78
N ARG A 72 -1.00 -7.79 2.11
CA ARG A 72 -1.88 -8.50 3.05
C ARG A 72 -3.31 -7.97 3.04
N VAL A 73 -3.47 -6.65 2.90
CA VAL A 73 -4.80 -6.03 2.76
C VAL A 73 -5.44 -6.48 1.45
N ASP A 74 -4.72 -6.46 0.34
CA ASP A 74 -5.19 -6.99 -0.96
C ASP A 74 -5.65 -8.45 -0.85
N GLN A 75 -4.86 -9.30 -0.21
CA GLN A 75 -5.21 -10.71 0.02
C GLN A 75 -6.45 -10.88 0.90
N ALA A 76 -6.60 -10.04 1.93
CA ALA A 76 -7.76 -10.06 2.80
C ALA A 76 -9.06 -9.69 2.05
N CYS A 77 -9.01 -8.64 1.21
CA CYS A 77 -10.13 -8.27 0.34
C CYS A 77 -10.52 -9.42 -0.58
N GLN A 78 -9.55 -9.98 -1.32
CA GLN A 78 -9.81 -11.09 -2.25
C GLN A 78 -10.44 -12.30 -1.55
N THR A 79 -9.89 -12.69 -0.40
CA THR A 79 -10.41 -13.82 0.38
C THR A 79 -11.84 -13.57 0.84
N TRP A 80 -12.16 -12.33 1.23
CA TRP A 80 -13.51 -11.95 1.64
C TRP A 80 -14.50 -12.01 0.47
N THR A 81 -14.14 -11.43 -0.68
CA THR A 81 -14.97 -11.46 -1.90
C THR A 81 -15.23 -12.89 -2.37
N ASP A 82 -14.20 -13.75 -2.34
CA ASP A 82 -14.33 -15.16 -2.72
C ASP A 82 -15.25 -15.93 -1.75
N ALA A 83 -15.15 -15.64 -0.45
CA ALA A 83 -16.02 -16.23 0.55
C ALA A 83 -17.48 -15.81 0.36
N GLU A 84 -17.75 -14.53 0.06
CA GLU A 84 -19.08 -14.04 -0.27
C GLU A 84 -19.67 -14.74 -1.49
N LYS A 85 -18.87 -14.89 -2.54
CA LYS A 85 -19.30 -15.58 -3.76
C LYS A 85 -19.66 -17.04 -3.48
N GLN A 86 -18.83 -17.76 -2.73
CA GLN A 86 -19.11 -19.15 -2.35
C GLN A 86 -20.39 -19.28 -1.53
N LEU A 87 -20.64 -18.35 -0.60
CA LEU A 87 -21.88 -18.33 0.18
C LEU A 87 -23.09 -18.04 -0.70
N ALA A 88 -23.00 -17.09 -1.63
CA ALA A 88 -24.07 -16.79 -2.58
C ALA A 88 -24.37 -17.99 -3.49
N ASP A 89 -23.33 -18.64 -4.04
CA ASP A 89 -23.46 -19.83 -4.89
C ASP A 89 -24.10 -21.00 -4.11
N SER A 90 -23.84 -21.13 -2.80
CA SER A 90 -24.39 -22.22 -1.97
C SER A 90 -25.91 -22.18 -1.78
N ILE A 91 -26.53 -21.02 -2.00
CA ILE A 91 -27.98 -20.81 -1.85
C ILE A 91 -28.69 -20.59 -3.19
N GLN A 92 -27.96 -20.55 -4.31
CA GLN A 92 -28.57 -20.53 -5.65
C GLN A 92 -29.18 -21.91 -5.94
N VAL A 93 -30.51 -21.96 -5.95
CA VAL A 93 -31.26 -23.13 -6.39
C VAL A 93 -31.27 -23.14 -7.93
N ASP A 94 -30.89 -24.25 -8.55
CA ASP A 94 -31.01 -24.46 -10.00
C ASP A 94 -32.49 -24.30 -10.45
N GLU A 95 -32.90 -23.09 -10.81
CA GLU A 95 -34.23 -22.81 -11.40
C GLU A 95 -34.36 -23.29 -12.86
N VAL A 96 -33.47 -24.16 -13.35
CA VAL A 96 -33.54 -24.69 -14.72
C VAL A 96 -33.64 -26.22 -14.70
N SER A 97 -34.77 -26.72 -14.18
CA SER A 97 -35.28 -28.05 -14.50
C SER A 97 -36.79 -28.11 -14.27
N ASN A 98 -37.54 -27.45 -15.14
CA ASN A 98 -38.88 -27.86 -15.57
C ASN A 98 -39.40 -26.92 -16.67
N ALA A 99 -39.03 -27.22 -17.92
CA ALA A 99 -39.75 -26.81 -19.11
C ALA A 99 -39.76 -27.98 -20.10
#